data_AF-A0A139CK73-F1
#
_entry.id   AF-A0A139CK73-F1
#
_cell.length_a   1.000
_cell.length_b   1.000
_cell.length_c   1.000
_cell.angle_alpha   90.00
_cell.angle_beta   90.00
_cell.angle_gamma   90.00
#
_symmetry.space_group_name_H-M   'P 1'
#
loop_
_entity.id
_entity.type
_entity.pdbx_description
1 polymer ?
#
loop_
_entity_poly.entity_id
_entity_poly.type
_entity_poly.pdbx_seq_one_letter_code
_entity_poly.pdbx_strand_id
1 'polypeptide(L)'
;MLKCDGSVIGIKSALEKPIESIFSGPAGSLVGASFLTGNDSCAVIDVGGTSTDISVIKDGVPEMSEMGAVVGGWKTRVKAIKMETSAMGGDSHIWVKDGKLNVGPRRVIPLCRAADLYPDFLELLKINPMPTKTLIGMNFQPTTFFTRTEYEAMGLNDLEQELLDSISSSPTSLRELRSRMGRYPSTRILDSLIQKRLVQCIGFTSTDALHVLGDYTACNVEAAEVGAEYLGSLCKRTGEEFAKYVKETFAKNMASDLISFFLEGIPGEEIRKIFDIDCPTKFKVDIPVVLIGGPVVAYKDILGSIIDAEIIVPEYSDVGNATGALAAKGVRRVDFLIRPASMAAPDWEYYVFSEKGRQSFYEYKDAIKYARETGQSMVMQYMEDAGLDPDHVEIDVKKDEIVPEGWDFPMETKIRIMGVGTRLIDEEA
;
A
#
# COMPACT_ATOMS: atom_id res chain seq x y z
N MET A 1 -14.63 12.18 -3.18
CA MET A 1 -13.34 11.67 -2.67
C MET A 1 -13.42 10.17 -2.53
N LEU A 2 -12.31 9.45 -2.70
CA LEU A 2 -12.26 8.01 -2.50
C LEU A 2 -12.08 7.67 -1.01
N LYS A 3 -12.78 6.65 -0.53
CA LYS A 3 -12.69 6.12 0.82
C LYS A 3 -11.79 4.88 0.89
N CYS A 4 -11.40 4.56 2.11
CA CYS A 4 -10.62 3.38 2.47
C CYS A 4 -11.30 2.03 2.24
N ASP A 5 -12.60 2.02 1.96
CA ASP A 5 -13.40 0.84 1.59
C ASP A 5 -13.61 0.73 0.07
N GLY A 6 -12.97 1.60 -0.73
CA GLY A 6 -13.10 1.65 -2.18
C GLY A 6 -14.33 2.42 -2.69
N SER A 7 -15.21 2.90 -1.80
CA SER A 7 -16.38 3.70 -2.18
C SER A 7 -16.05 5.19 -2.34
N VAL A 8 -16.93 5.94 -3.00
CA VAL A 8 -16.81 7.40 -3.12
C VAL A 8 -17.73 8.15 -2.17
N ILE A 9 -17.22 9.21 -1.55
CA ILE A 9 -17.97 10.10 -0.65
C ILE A 9 -17.91 11.56 -1.11
N GLY A 10 -18.98 12.31 -0.84
CA GLY A 10 -19.03 13.76 -1.04
C GLY A 10 -17.98 14.52 -0.22
N ILE A 11 -17.50 15.65 -0.74
CA ILE A 11 -16.44 16.43 -0.08
C ILE A 11 -16.87 16.98 1.29
N LYS A 12 -18.13 17.40 1.44
CA LYS A 12 -18.66 17.92 2.71
C LYS A 12 -18.66 16.83 3.79
N SER A 13 -19.17 15.65 3.45
CA SER A 13 -19.22 14.50 4.36
C SER A 13 -17.83 13.97 4.70
N ALA A 14 -16.88 14.05 3.75
CA ALA A 14 -15.48 13.69 4.01
C ALA A 14 -14.82 14.62 5.05
N LEU A 15 -15.16 15.91 5.07
CA LEU A 15 -14.63 16.86 6.06
C LEU A 15 -15.11 16.55 7.48
N GLU A 16 -16.28 15.94 7.63
CA GLU A 16 -16.78 15.50 8.93
C GLU A 16 -16.04 14.25 9.45
N LYS A 17 -15.56 13.40 8.54
CA LYS A 17 -14.91 12.11 8.85
C LYS A 17 -13.64 11.89 8.00
N PRO A 18 -12.61 12.73 8.15
CA PRO A 18 -11.41 12.65 7.30
C PRO A 18 -10.67 11.32 7.45
N ILE A 19 -10.79 10.66 8.61
CA ILE A 19 -10.18 9.35 8.84
C ILE A 19 -10.68 8.26 7.88
N GLU A 20 -11.88 8.40 7.28
CA GLU A 20 -12.39 7.42 6.29
C GLU A 20 -11.65 7.48 4.95
N SER A 21 -10.76 8.46 4.75
CA SER A 21 -9.88 8.56 3.58
C SER A 21 -8.50 7.92 3.77
N ILE A 22 -8.23 7.37 4.95
CA ILE A 22 -6.95 6.71 5.25
C ILE A 22 -6.81 5.44 4.42
N PHE A 23 -5.72 5.26 3.66
CA PHE A 23 -5.60 4.14 2.71
C PHE A 23 -6.52 4.22 1.47
N SER A 24 -7.00 5.42 1.13
CA SER A 24 -7.64 5.66 -0.17
C SER A 24 -6.71 5.33 -1.36
N GLY A 25 -5.40 5.46 -1.17
CA GLY A 25 -4.40 5.01 -2.15
C GLY A 25 -4.58 3.52 -2.50
N PRO A 26 -4.24 2.58 -1.61
CA PRO A 26 -4.40 1.14 -1.87
C PRO A 26 -5.81 0.75 -2.33
N ALA A 27 -6.85 1.37 -1.79
CA ALA A 27 -8.23 1.15 -2.25
C ALA A 27 -8.45 1.56 -3.72
N GLY A 28 -7.85 2.68 -4.15
CA GLY A 28 -7.84 3.11 -5.53
C GLY A 28 -7.10 2.12 -6.42
N SER A 29 -5.91 1.67 -6.01
CA SER A 29 -5.16 0.69 -6.80
C SER A 29 -5.92 -0.64 -6.95
N LEU A 30 -6.62 -1.09 -5.91
CA LEU A 30 -7.46 -2.28 -5.96
C LEU A 30 -8.62 -2.16 -6.96
N VAL A 31 -9.40 -1.09 -6.85
CA VAL A 31 -10.52 -0.82 -7.76
C VAL A 31 -10.02 -0.59 -9.19
N GLY A 32 -8.91 0.13 -9.35
CA GLY A 32 -8.28 0.40 -10.63
C GLY A 32 -7.79 -0.87 -11.31
N ALA A 33 -7.17 -1.80 -10.58
CA ALA A 33 -6.73 -3.08 -11.12
C ALA A 33 -7.90 -3.92 -11.66
N SER A 34 -9.00 -4.00 -10.92
CA SER A 34 -10.21 -4.68 -11.38
C SER A 34 -10.76 -4.05 -12.66
N PHE A 35 -10.88 -2.72 -12.67
CA PHE A 35 -11.37 -1.97 -13.82
C PHE A 35 -10.47 -2.14 -15.06
N LEU A 36 -9.16 -1.98 -14.90
CA LEU A 36 -8.19 -2.05 -16.00
C LEU A 36 -8.07 -3.44 -16.62
N THR A 37 -8.32 -4.49 -15.84
CA THR A 37 -8.20 -5.88 -16.31
C THR A 37 -9.53 -6.51 -16.70
N GLY A 38 -10.65 -5.90 -16.33
CA GLY A 38 -11.99 -6.48 -16.49
C GLY A 38 -12.23 -7.71 -15.60
N ASN A 39 -11.37 -7.96 -14.59
CA ASN A 39 -11.54 -9.05 -13.64
C ASN A 39 -12.27 -8.55 -12.39
N ASP A 40 -13.42 -9.15 -12.10
CA ASP A 40 -14.17 -8.89 -10.87
C ASP A 40 -13.52 -9.56 -9.63
N SER A 41 -12.64 -10.54 -9.84
CA SER A 41 -11.94 -11.26 -8.78
C SER A 41 -10.44 -11.30 -9.07
N CYS A 42 -9.63 -10.59 -8.29
CA CYS A 42 -8.17 -10.60 -8.41
C CYS A 42 -7.47 -10.16 -7.11
N ALA A 43 -6.21 -10.61 -6.96
CA ALA A 43 -5.27 -10.04 -6.01
C ALA A 43 -4.52 -8.89 -6.67
N VAL A 44 -4.12 -7.89 -5.88
CA VAL A 44 -3.36 -6.75 -6.37
C VAL A 44 -2.08 -6.62 -5.58
N ILE A 45 -0.96 -6.42 -6.28
CA ILE A 45 0.32 -5.99 -5.72
C ILE A 45 0.60 -4.60 -6.29
N ASP A 46 0.42 -3.57 -5.46
CA ASP A 46 0.72 -2.18 -5.82
C ASP A 46 2.11 -1.79 -5.30
N VAL A 47 3.07 -1.62 -6.20
CA VAL A 47 4.45 -1.25 -5.86
C VAL A 47 4.66 0.24 -6.10
N GLY A 48 4.74 0.99 -5.00
CA GLY A 48 5.16 2.38 -5.00
C GLY A 48 6.68 2.54 -4.85
N GLY A 49 7.12 3.80 -4.76
CA GLY A 49 8.53 4.11 -4.43
C GLY A 49 8.89 3.74 -2.99
N THR A 50 7.95 3.76 -2.05
CA THR A 50 8.23 3.56 -0.61
C THR A 50 7.74 2.23 -0.06
N SER A 51 6.60 1.76 -0.56
CA SER A 51 5.86 0.61 -0.02
C SER A 51 5.34 -0.27 -1.14
N THR A 52 5.00 -1.49 -0.78
CA THR A 52 4.22 -2.40 -1.60
C THR A 52 2.95 -2.75 -0.82
N ASP A 53 1.80 -2.56 -1.45
CA ASP A 53 0.49 -2.80 -0.86
C ASP A 53 -0.17 -4.00 -1.54
N ILE A 54 -0.64 -4.95 -0.74
CA ILE A 54 -1.36 -6.13 -1.21
C ILE A 54 -2.80 -6.07 -0.76
N SER A 55 -3.71 -6.33 -1.68
CA SER A 55 -5.15 -6.35 -1.39
C SER A 55 -5.89 -7.29 -2.35
N VAL A 56 -7.16 -7.57 -2.08
CA VAL A 56 -7.96 -8.50 -2.87
C VAL A 56 -9.39 -8.00 -3.08
N ILE A 57 -9.89 -8.22 -4.29
CA ILE A 57 -11.27 -7.97 -4.69
C ILE A 57 -11.87 -9.32 -5.13
N LYS A 58 -13.12 -9.58 -4.72
CA LYS A 58 -13.85 -10.79 -5.07
C LYS A 58 -15.25 -10.40 -5.52
N ASP A 59 -15.66 -10.89 -6.68
CA ASP A 59 -16.97 -10.64 -7.28
C ASP A 59 -17.32 -9.14 -7.35
N GLY A 60 -16.32 -8.32 -7.68
CA GLY A 60 -16.42 -6.85 -7.80
C GLY A 60 -16.45 -6.11 -6.47
N VAL A 61 -16.30 -6.80 -5.35
CA VAL A 61 -16.37 -6.23 -4.00
C VAL A 61 -15.03 -6.34 -3.28
N PRO A 62 -14.43 -5.23 -2.83
CA PRO A 62 -13.21 -5.27 -2.02
C PRO A 62 -13.41 -6.09 -0.74
N GLU A 63 -12.46 -6.97 -0.43
CA GLU A 63 -12.47 -7.68 0.84
C GLU A 63 -12.23 -6.69 1.99
N MET A 64 -13.03 -6.75 3.05
CA MET A 64 -12.99 -5.79 4.16
C MET A 64 -12.28 -6.37 5.37
N SER A 65 -11.51 -5.54 6.09
CA SER A 65 -10.91 -5.93 7.37
C SER A 65 -11.96 -6.00 8.48
N GLU A 66 -12.12 -7.15 9.13
CA GLU A 66 -13.01 -7.31 10.29
C GLU A 66 -12.54 -6.48 11.50
N MET A 67 -11.22 -6.29 11.61
CA MET A 67 -10.58 -5.58 12.71
C MET A 67 -10.55 -4.05 12.49
N GLY A 68 -10.98 -3.59 11.31
CA GLY A 68 -10.86 -2.20 10.87
C GLY A 68 -9.43 -1.80 10.48
N ALA A 69 -9.23 -0.51 10.23
CA ALA A 69 -7.94 0.06 9.87
C ALA A 69 -6.99 0.14 11.09
N VAL A 70 -5.71 -0.21 10.88
CA VAL A 70 -4.64 -0.03 11.89
C VAL A 70 -3.78 1.17 11.50
N VAL A 71 -3.68 2.16 12.39
CA VAL A 71 -3.01 3.44 12.10
C VAL A 71 -2.02 3.75 13.22
N GLY A 72 -0.73 3.83 12.89
CA GLY A 72 0.31 4.11 13.89
C GLY A 72 0.37 3.11 15.04
N GLY A 73 0.01 1.84 14.78
CA GLY A 73 -0.09 0.77 15.79
C GLY A 73 -1.43 0.73 16.54
N TRP A 74 -2.36 1.65 16.28
CA TRP A 74 -3.67 1.71 16.92
C TRP A 74 -4.74 1.08 16.05
N LYS A 75 -5.51 0.14 16.61
CA LYS A 75 -6.70 -0.42 15.97
C LYS A 75 -7.83 0.60 16.01
N THR A 76 -8.37 0.95 14.85
CA THR A 76 -9.50 1.88 14.72
C THR A 76 -10.78 1.13 14.39
N ARG A 77 -11.95 1.75 14.61
CA ARG A 77 -13.25 1.19 14.17
C ARG A 77 -13.63 1.60 12.74
N VAL A 78 -12.68 2.15 11.99
CA VAL A 78 -12.90 2.58 10.61
C VAL A 78 -12.90 1.33 9.72
N LYS A 79 -13.98 1.13 8.97
CA LYS A 79 -14.09 0.05 7.99
C LYS A 79 -13.17 0.37 6.81
N ALA A 80 -12.19 -0.47 6.56
CA ALA A 80 -11.24 -0.33 5.45
C ALA A 80 -11.09 -1.67 4.73
N ILE A 81 -10.59 -1.62 3.51
CA ILE A 81 -10.20 -2.82 2.78
C ILE A 81 -9.18 -3.62 3.58
N LYS A 82 -9.25 -4.94 3.46
CA LYS A 82 -8.21 -5.84 3.95
C LYS A 82 -6.99 -5.64 3.04
N MET A 83 -5.91 -5.19 3.64
CA MET A 83 -4.66 -4.98 2.94
C MET A 83 -3.48 -5.25 3.87
N GLU A 84 -2.35 -5.63 3.28
CA GLU A 84 -1.05 -5.68 3.94
C GLU A 84 -0.09 -4.76 3.22
N THR A 85 0.65 -3.95 3.98
CA THR A 85 1.67 -3.04 3.46
C THR A 85 3.04 -3.51 3.91
N SER A 86 3.94 -3.78 2.97
CA SER A 86 5.36 -3.96 3.28
C SER A 86 6.12 -2.65 3.04
N ALA A 87 7.10 -2.36 3.90
CA ALA A 87 7.96 -1.17 3.82
C ALA A 87 9.05 -1.33 2.74
N MET A 88 8.68 -1.94 1.63
CA MET A 88 9.52 -2.28 0.50
C MET A 88 8.91 -1.70 -0.78
N GLY A 89 9.59 -0.75 -1.40
CA GLY A 89 9.19 -0.15 -2.67
C GLY A 89 10.39 0.03 -3.59
N GLY A 90 10.17 0.62 -4.76
CA GLY A 90 11.22 0.84 -5.75
C GLY A 90 12.45 1.60 -5.22
N ASP A 91 12.23 2.55 -4.30
CA ASP A 91 13.26 3.41 -3.72
C ASP A 91 13.79 2.90 -2.36
N SER A 92 13.47 1.65 -1.99
CA SER A 92 14.04 1.03 -0.79
C SER A 92 15.56 0.93 -0.89
N HIS A 93 16.26 1.33 0.16
CA HIS A 93 17.72 1.35 0.18
C HIS A 93 18.28 -0.06 0.04
N ILE A 94 19.10 -0.26 -0.97
CA ILE A 94 19.89 -1.48 -1.15
C ILE A 94 21.28 -1.24 -0.57
N TRP A 95 21.66 -2.06 0.39
CA TRP A 95 22.95 -1.96 1.04
C TRP A 95 23.55 -3.33 1.32
N VAL A 96 24.88 -3.40 1.28
CA VAL A 96 25.62 -4.65 1.47
C VAL A 96 26.34 -4.62 2.81
N LYS A 97 26.30 -5.73 3.55
CA LYS A 97 27.13 -5.95 4.73
C LYS A 97 27.56 -7.40 4.80
N ASP A 98 28.85 -7.62 5.04
CA ASP A 98 29.46 -8.96 5.09
C ASP A 98 29.15 -9.81 3.85
N GLY A 99 29.09 -9.17 2.67
CA GLY A 99 28.76 -9.79 1.39
C GLY A 99 27.28 -10.16 1.21
N LYS A 100 26.41 -9.83 2.18
CA LYS A 100 24.97 -10.06 2.11
C LYS A 100 24.24 -8.80 1.68
N LEU A 101 23.29 -8.98 0.77
CA LEU A 101 22.36 -7.95 0.33
C LEU A 101 21.30 -7.70 1.42
N ASN A 102 20.94 -6.45 1.61
CA ASN A 102 19.84 -6.03 2.48
C ASN A 102 18.98 -5.03 1.72
N VAL A 103 17.66 -5.11 1.92
CA VAL A 103 16.68 -4.21 1.30
C VAL A 103 15.95 -3.45 2.40
N GLY A 104 15.93 -2.12 2.30
CA GLY A 104 15.28 -1.27 3.28
C GLY A 104 15.97 -1.30 4.66
N PRO A 105 15.24 -0.94 5.75
CA PRO A 105 13.82 -0.56 5.79
C PRO A 105 13.58 0.90 5.35
N ARG A 106 14.63 1.63 4.98
CA ARG A 106 14.57 3.05 4.66
C ARG A 106 14.37 3.26 3.16
N ARG A 107 13.66 4.32 2.81
CA ARG A 107 13.67 4.89 1.46
C ARG A 107 14.83 5.88 1.31
N VAL A 108 15.45 5.89 0.14
CA VAL A 108 16.48 6.87 -0.27
C VAL A 108 16.14 7.45 -1.64
N ILE A 109 16.82 8.51 -2.05
CA ILE A 109 16.77 8.97 -3.45
C ILE A 109 17.61 7.97 -4.28
N PRO A 110 17.06 7.35 -5.35
CA PRO A 110 17.83 6.51 -6.27
C PRO A 110 19.04 7.25 -6.86
N LEU A 111 20.12 6.53 -7.17
CA LEU A 111 21.32 7.15 -7.77
C LEU A 111 21.01 7.75 -9.14
N CYS A 112 20.26 7.04 -9.97
CA CYS A 112 19.82 7.50 -11.28
C CYS A 112 19.07 8.84 -11.17
N ARG A 113 18.20 8.97 -10.17
CA ARG A 113 17.43 10.18 -9.91
C ARG A 113 18.29 11.30 -9.33
N ALA A 114 19.21 10.96 -8.43
CA ALA A 114 20.13 11.94 -7.85
C ALA A 114 21.02 12.58 -8.91
N ALA A 115 21.45 11.84 -9.94
CA ALA A 115 22.21 12.38 -11.06
C ALA A 115 21.42 13.39 -11.91
N ASP A 116 20.10 13.23 -12.05
CA ASP A 116 19.25 14.23 -12.72
C ASP A 116 19.04 15.48 -11.85
N LEU A 117 18.92 15.30 -10.53
CA LEU A 117 18.67 16.39 -9.58
C LEU A 117 19.92 17.24 -9.31
N TYR A 118 21.10 16.63 -9.38
CA TYR A 118 22.36 17.24 -8.96
C TYR A 118 23.41 17.08 -10.06
N PRO A 119 23.72 18.14 -10.84
CA PRO A 119 24.57 18.06 -12.03
C PRO A 119 25.95 17.41 -11.79
N ASP A 120 26.58 17.66 -10.64
CA ASP A 120 27.92 17.14 -10.32
C ASP A 120 27.89 15.76 -9.64
N PHE A 121 26.71 15.19 -9.38
CA PHE A 121 26.59 13.99 -8.55
C PHE A 121 27.23 12.76 -9.18
N LEU A 122 27.11 12.57 -10.50
CA LEU A 122 27.69 11.42 -11.18
C LEU A 122 29.22 11.39 -11.02
N GLU A 123 29.89 12.54 -11.20
CA GLU A 123 31.33 12.64 -11.03
C GLU A 123 31.74 12.47 -9.56
N LEU A 124 30.96 13.01 -8.62
CA LEU A 124 31.15 12.75 -7.18
C LEU A 124 31.02 11.28 -6.83
N LEU A 125 30.06 10.57 -7.43
CA LEU A 125 29.84 9.13 -7.24
C LEU A 125 31.04 8.33 -7.73
N LYS A 126 31.52 8.58 -8.96
CA LYS A 126 32.66 7.87 -9.59
C LYS A 126 33.98 7.98 -8.82
N ILE A 127 34.18 9.07 -8.06
CA ILE A 127 35.40 9.29 -7.29
C ILE A 127 35.23 8.98 -5.79
N ASN A 128 34.06 8.51 -5.36
CA ASN A 128 33.80 8.27 -3.95
C ASN A 128 34.56 7.01 -3.48
N PRO A 129 35.41 7.09 -2.45
CA PRO A 129 36.21 5.95 -2.03
C PRO A 129 35.37 4.87 -1.35
N MET A 130 35.81 3.61 -1.50
CA MET A 130 35.24 2.47 -0.79
C MET A 130 35.45 2.63 0.73
N PRO A 131 34.39 2.58 1.57
CA PRO A 131 34.54 2.57 3.01
C PRO A 131 35.30 1.32 3.49
N THR A 132 35.94 1.42 4.66
CA THR A 132 36.58 0.24 5.26
C THR A 132 35.54 -0.77 5.71
N LYS A 133 35.88 -2.07 5.72
CA LYS A 133 34.95 -3.15 6.10
C LYS A 133 34.24 -2.91 7.43
N THR A 134 34.93 -2.34 8.42
CA THR A 134 34.37 -2.04 9.75
C THR A 134 33.32 -0.94 9.73
N LEU A 135 33.38 -0.01 8.77
CA LEU A 135 32.41 1.07 8.63
C LEU A 135 31.20 0.67 7.79
N ILE A 136 31.35 -0.28 6.87
CA ILE A 136 30.28 -0.69 5.95
C ILE A 136 29.02 -1.12 6.72
N GLY A 137 27.90 -0.51 6.37
CA GLY A 137 26.60 -0.77 6.96
C GLY A 137 25.53 0.10 6.31
N MET A 138 24.31 0.07 6.86
CA MET A 138 23.15 0.74 6.25
C MET A 138 23.37 2.24 5.98
N ASN A 139 24.12 2.95 6.82
CA ASN A 139 24.41 4.38 6.61
C ASN A 139 25.64 4.64 5.75
N PHE A 140 26.54 3.68 5.63
CA PHE A 140 27.86 3.88 5.05
C PHE A 140 28.08 2.83 3.96
N GLN A 141 27.66 3.16 2.75
CA GLN A 141 27.99 2.44 1.53
C GLN A 141 28.84 3.34 0.63
N PRO A 142 29.61 2.79 -0.33
CA PRO A 142 30.26 3.57 -1.37
C PRO A 142 29.28 4.41 -2.21
N THR A 143 28.00 4.07 -2.18
CA THR A 143 26.92 4.74 -2.90
C THR A 143 26.08 5.68 -2.03
N THR A 144 26.39 5.83 -0.73
CA THR A 144 25.58 6.66 0.17
C THR A 144 26.05 8.11 0.22
N PHE A 145 25.12 9.04 -0.01
CA PHE A 145 25.31 10.48 0.17
C PHE A 145 24.17 11.08 0.99
N PHE A 146 24.41 12.26 1.55
CA PHE A 146 23.46 12.96 2.42
C PHE A 146 23.22 14.37 1.91
N THR A 147 21.96 14.79 1.92
CA THR A 147 21.56 16.16 1.60
C THR A 147 20.68 16.70 2.71
N ARG A 148 20.89 17.96 3.07
CA ARG A 148 20.04 18.69 4.00
C ARG A 148 18.70 18.98 3.33
N THR A 149 17.61 18.83 4.07
CA THR A 149 16.26 19.21 3.61
C THR A 149 15.94 20.66 3.99
N GLU A 150 14.79 21.16 3.55
CA GLU A 150 14.30 22.49 3.89
C GLU A 150 13.50 22.53 5.21
N TYR A 151 13.33 21.38 5.89
CA TYR A 151 12.59 21.32 7.15
C TYR A 151 13.29 22.11 8.26
N GLU A 152 12.53 22.87 9.04
CA GLU A 152 13.05 23.62 10.19
C GLU A 152 13.57 22.68 11.29
N ALA A 153 14.81 22.93 11.72
CA ALA A 153 15.44 22.18 12.80
C ALA A 153 14.88 22.61 14.17
N MET A 154 14.29 21.68 14.91
CA MET A 154 13.80 21.89 16.27
C MET A 154 14.27 20.80 17.23
N GLY A 155 14.65 21.20 18.44
CA GLY A 155 15.02 20.27 19.52
C GLY A 155 16.20 19.35 19.17
N LEU A 156 17.25 19.93 18.59
CA LEU A 156 18.51 19.22 18.31
C LEU A 156 19.45 19.33 19.49
N ASN A 157 20.16 18.25 19.79
CA ASN A 157 21.33 18.31 20.67
C ASN A 157 22.58 18.81 19.90
N ASP A 158 23.63 19.18 20.63
CA ASP A 158 24.86 19.74 20.04
C ASP A 158 25.48 18.86 18.95
N LEU A 159 25.43 17.52 19.11
CA LEU A 159 25.99 16.58 18.14
C LEU A 159 25.13 16.44 16.88
N GLU A 160 23.80 16.52 17.03
CA GLU A 160 22.87 16.57 15.90
C GLU A 160 23.05 17.86 15.11
N GLN A 161 23.20 18.99 15.81
CA GLN A 161 23.44 20.29 15.19
C GLN A 161 24.78 20.29 14.45
N GLU A 162 25.88 19.83 15.07
CA GLU A 162 27.20 19.70 14.45
C GLU A 162 27.16 18.86 13.15
N LEU A 163 26.47 17.70 13.19
CA LEU A 163 26.34 16.84 12.02
C LEU A 163 25.47 17.49 10.94
N LEU A 164 24.34 18.08 11.32
CA LEU A 164 23.45 18.75 10.36
C LEU A 164 24.20 19.88 9.67
N ASP A 165 24.92 20.72 10.42
CA ASP A 165 25.72 21.84 9.92
C ASP A 165 26.83 21.40 8.94
N SER A 166 27.32 20.17 9.12
CA SER A 166 28.31 19.56 8.23
C SER A 166 27.73 19.00 6.92
N ILE A 167 26.40 18.85 6.78
CA ILE A 167 25.73 18.35 5.57
C ILE A 167 25.21 19.54 4.75
N SER A 168 25.56 19.62 3.46
CA SER A 168 25.05 20.66 2.55
C SER A 168 23.70 20.31 1.91
N SER A 169 23.08 21.28 1.22
CA SER A 169 21.91 21.07 0.36
C SER A 169 22.22 20.32 -0.94
N SER A 170 23.50 20.18 -1.29
CA SER A 170 24.00 19.27 -2.33
C SER A 170 24.54 17.97 -1.72
N PRO A 171 24.62 16.87 -2.50
CA PRO A 171 25.07 15.56 -2.02
C PRO A 171 26.43 15.63 -1.31
N THR A 172 26.43 15.35 -0.02
CA THR A 172 27.63 15.30 0.83
C THR A 172 28.06 13.85 1.02
N SER A 173 29.30 13.54 0.67
CA SER A 173 29.86 12.18 0.83
C SER A 173 30.32 11.90 2.27
N LEU A 174 30.48 10.63 2.62
CA LEU A 174 31.07 10.23 3.91
C LEU A 174 32.51 10.77 4.09
N ARG A 175 33.29 10.82 3.00
CA ARG A 175 34.64 11.39 3.00
C ARG A 175 34.61 12.87 3.38
N GLU A 176 33.67 13.61 2.81
CA GLU A 176 33.51 15.02 3.08
C GLU A 176 33.01 15.30 4.50
N LEU A 177 32.04 14.52 5.00
CA LEU A 177 31.61 14.60 6.40
C LEU A 177 32.77 14.37 7.36
N ARG A 178 33.59 13.34 7.11
CA ARG A 178 34.80 13.11 7.90
C ARG A 178 35.76 14.30 7.85
N SER A 179 35.92 14.92 6.68
CA SER A 179 36.80 16.08 6.53
C SER A 179 36.28 17.30 7.29
N ARG A 180 34.96 17.55 7.26
CA ARG A 180 34.32 18.69 7.93
C ARG A 180 34.25 18.52 9.46
N MET A 181 33.99 17.30 9.94
CA MET A 181 33.85 17.01 11.38
C MET A 181 35.15 16.55 12.06
N GLY A 182 36.20 16.21 11.29
CA GLY A 182 37.41 15.58 11.80
C GLY A 182 37.26 14.10 12.24
N ARG A 183 36.05 13.54 12.15
CA ARG A 183 35.69 12.17 12.55
C ARG A 183 34.55 11.63 11.69
N TYR A 184 34.39 10.31 11.65
CA TYR A 184 33.19 9.72 11.04
C TYR A 184 31.95 10.05 11.90
N PRO A 185 30.79 10.35 11.26
CA PRO A 185 29.57 10.64 11.99
C PRO A 185 29.05 9.40 12.71
N SER A 186 28.39 9.60 13.84
CA SER A 186 27.69 8.52 14.54
C SER A 186 26.46 8.08 13.75
N THR A 187 26.32 6.77 13.52
CA THR A 187 25.14 6.20 12.84
C THR A 187 23.85 6.55 13.57
N ARG A 188 23.84 6.53 14.90
CA ARG A 188 22.66 6.87 15.71
C ARG A 188 22.22 8.34 15.54
N ILE A 189 23.18 9.26 15.44
CA ILE A 189 22.88 10.70 15.29
C ILE A 189 22.37 10.96 13.88
N LEU A 190 23.00 10.35 12.88
CA LEU A 190 22.55 10.40 11.49
C LEU A 190 21.13 9.85 11.34
N ASP A 191 20.85 8.70 11.96
CA ASP A 191 19.51 8.09 11.98
C ASP A 191 18.47 9.01 12.61
N SER A 192 18.83 9.71 13.69
CA SER A 192 17.96 10.70 14.32
C SER A 192 17.61 11.86 13.38
N LEU A 193 18.61 12.41 12.67
CA LEU A 193 18.39 13.49 11.71
C LEU A 193 17.53 13.04 10.51
N ILE A 194 17.70 11.81 10.04
CA ILE A 194 16.87 11.22 8.98
C ILE A 194 15.43 11.03 9.48
N GLN A 195 15.23 10.51 10.69
CA GLN A 195 13.90 10.34 11.29
C GLN A 195 13.19 11.67 11.53
N LYS A 196 13.94 12.72 11.89
CA LYS A 196 13.46 14.11 11.99
C LYS A 196 13.24 14.78 10.62
N ARG A 197 13.50 14.07 9.51
CA ARG A 197 13.40 14.55 8.12
C ARG A 197 14.32 15.72 7.77
N LEU A 198 15.34 15.99 8.59
CA LEU A 198 16.31 17.09 8.37
C LEU A 198 17.41 16.69 7.37
N VAL A 199 17.63 15.39 7.21
CA VAL A 199 18.57 14.81 6.26
C VAL A 199 17.87 13.80 5.38
N GLN A 200 18.05 13.92 4.07
CA GLN A 200 17.61 12.95 3.08
C GLN A 200 18.84 12.20 2.55
N CYS A 201 18.71 10.88 2.43
CA CYS A 201 19.76 10.01 1.92
C CYS A 201 19.59 9.78 0.42
N ILE A 202 20.71 9.65 -0.26
CA ILE A 202 20.85 9.11 -1.62
C ILE A 202 21.57 7.76 -1.50
N GLY A 203 21.14 6.77 -2.27
CA GLY A 203 21.73 5.43 -2.25
C GLY A 203 21.23 4.58 -3.41
N PHE A 204 21.80 3.38 -3.57
CA PHE A 204 21.33 2.43 -4.57
C PHE A 204 19.98 1.85 -4.17
N THR A 205 19.10 1.62 -5.15
CA THR A 205 17.71 1.18 -4.95
C THR A 205 17.33 0.08 -5.94
N SER A 206 16.12 -0.48 -5.79
CA SER A 206 15.59 -1.41 -6.79
C SER A 206 15.36 -0.70 -8.14
N THR A 207 14.94 0.56 -8.11
CA THR A 207 14.85 1.42 -9.30
C THR A 207 16.18 1.49 -10.06
N ASP A 208 17.30 1.65 -9.36
CA ASP A 208 18.63 1.65 -9.98
C ASP A 208 18.96 0.29 -10.61
N ALA A 209 18.65 -0.82 -9.94
CA ALA A 209 18.86 -2.15 -10.51
C ALA A 209 18.12 -2.35 -11.84
N LEU A 210 16.90 -1.82 -11.96
CA LEU A 210 16.14 -1.88 -13.22
C LEU A 210 16.76 -1.01 -14.33
N HIS A 211 17.42 0.10 -13.98
CA HIS A 211 18.18 0.91 -14.95
C HIS A 211 19.38 0.14 -15.50
N VAL A 212 20.13 -0.55 -14.62
CA VAL A 212 21.28 -1.38 -15.03
C VAL A 212 20.85 -2.52 -15.95
N LEU A 213 19.70 -3.13 -15.68
CA LEU A 213 19.18 -4.23 -16.50
C LEU A 213 18.47 -3.77 -17.78
N GLY A 214 18.29 -2.46 -17.96
CA GLY A 214 17.55 -1.89 -19.10
C GLY A 214 16.04 -2.09 -19.06
N ASP A 215 15.50 -2.61 -17.95
CA ASP A 215 14.05 -2.82 -17.75
C ASP A 215 13.29 -1.49 -17.57
N TYR A 216 13.95 -0.47 -17.03
CA TYR A 216 13.39 0.87 -16.80
C TYR A 216 14.50 1.92 -16.81
N THR A 217 14.46 2.87 -17.74
CA THR A 217 15.58 3.81 -18.00
C THR A 217 15.14 5.28 -18.06
N ALA A 218 14.22 5.68 -17.19
CA ALA A 218 13.65 7.04 -17.22
C ALA A 218 14.61 8.12 -16.69
N CYS A 219 15.64 7.74 -15.93
CA CYS A 219 16.66 8.62 -15.36
C CYS A 219 18.07 8.20 -15.82
N ASN A 220 19.10 8.85 -15.28
CA ASN A 220 20.49 8.57 -15.61
C ASN A 220 20.91 7.10 -15.33
N VAL A 221 21.12 6.33 -16.39
CA VAL A 221 21.53 4.90 -16.30
C VAL A 221 22.96 4.74 -15.79
N GLU A 222 23.87 5.61 -16.21
CA GLU A 222 25.30 5.52 -15.85
C GLU A 222 25.53 5.62 -14.33
N ALA A 223 24.76 6.46 -13.63
CA ALA A 223 24.81 6.56 -12.17
C ALA A 223 24.39 5.25 -11.48
N ALA A 224 23.40 4.56 -12.03
CA ALA A 224 22.98 3.25 -11.54
C ALA A 224 24.07 2.19 -11.80
N GLU A 225 24.67 2.17 -12.99
CA GLU A 225 25.76 1.23 -13.34
C GLU A 225 26.96 1.37 -12.40
N VAL A 226 27.44 2.60 -12.17
CA VAL A 226 28.55 2.87 -11.24
C VAL A 226 28.21 2.39 -9.83
N GLY A 227 26.97 2.62 -9.38
CA GLY A 227 26.51 2.16 -8.08
C GLY A 227 26.46 0.64 -7.95
N ALA A 228 25.98 -0.04 -9.00
CA ALA A 228 25.91 -1.49 -9.05
C ALA A 228 27.30 -2.13 -9.06
N GLU A 229 28.27 -1.55 -9.76
CA GLU A 229 29.66 -2.02 -9.73
C GLU A 229 30.27 -1.92 -8.33
N TYR A 230 30.07 -0.80 -7.64
CA TYR A 230 30.57 -0.66 -6.27
C TYR A 230 29.96 -1.67 -5.31
N LEU A 231 28.63 -1.82 -5.31
CA LEU A 231 27.96 -2.76 -4.41
C LEU A 231 28.17 -4.23 -4.81
N GLY A 232 28.22 -4.51 -6.11
CA GLY A 232 28.55 -5.82 -6.67
C GLY A 232 29.92 -6.28 -6.19
N SER A 233 30.92 -5.40 -6.18
CA SER A 233 32.27 -5.73 -5.70
C SER A 233 32.29 -6.20 -4.23
N LEU A 234 31.41 -5.64 -3.38
CA LEU A 234 31.27 -6.05 -1.97
C LEU A 234 30.69 -7.47 -1.83
N CYS A 235 29.94 -7.92 -2.83
CA CYS A 235 29.35 -9.24 -2.93
C CYS A 235 30.11 -10.20 -3.85
N LYS A 236 31.26 -9.79 -4.42
CA LYS A 236 32.00 -10.54 -5.45
C LYS A 236 31.16 -10.85 -6.71
N ARG A 237 30.39 -9.87 -7.16
CA ARG A 237 29.57 -9.89 -8.38
C ARG A 237 29.95 -8.71 -9.27
N THR A 238 29.73 -8.85 -10.57
CA THR A 238 29.68 -7.71 -11.50
C THR A 238 28.47 -6.83 -11.20
N GLY A 239 28.42 -5.61 -11.75
CA GLY A 239 27.27 -4.72 -11.58
C GLY A 239 25.97 -5.33 -12.12
N GLU A 240 26.02 -5.96 -13.29
CA GLU A 240 24.86 -6.64 -13.90
C GLU A 240 24.36 -7.82 -13.05
N GLU A 241 25.28 -8.70 -12.61
CA GLU A 241 24.93 -9.81 -11.71
C GLU A 241 24.34 -9.33 -10.37
N PHE A 242 24.85 -8.21 -9.86
CA PHE A 242 24.33 -7.59 -8.65
C PHE A 242 22.92 -7.02 -8.86
N ALA A 243 22.69 -6.29 -9.96
CA ALA A 243 21.38 -5.75 -10.30
C ALA A 243 20.33 -6.87 -10.49
N LYS A 244 20.72 -7.98 -11.15
CA LYS A 244 19.88 -9.17 -11.26
C LYS A 244 19.55 -9.76 -9.88
N TYR A 245 20.55 -9.87 -9.00
CA TYR A 245 20.36 -10.37 -7.64
C TYR A 245 19.42 -9.48 -6.81
N VAL A 246 19.47 -8.16 -6.99
CA VAL A 246 18.51 -7.21 -6.39
C VAL A 246 17.10 -7.45 -6.92
N LYS A 247 16.92 -7.52 -8.24
CA LYS A 247 15.63 -7.76 -8.89
C LYS A 247 14.99 -9.07 -8.42
N GLU A 248 15.77 -10.14 -8.35
CA GLU A 248 15.33 -11.45 -7.85
C GLU A 248 14.94 -11.40 -6.37
N THR A 249 15.72 -10.72 -5.54
CA THR A 249 15.42 -10.56 -4.11
C THR A 249 14.11 -9.80 -3.92
N PHE A 250 13.91 -8.72 -4.67
CA PHE A 250 12.70 -7.91 -4.61
C PHE A 250 11.47 -8.71 -5.05
N ALA A 251 11.55 -9.43 -6.17
CA ALA A 251 10.47 -10.29 -6.66
C ALA A 251 10.05 -11.35 -5.64
N LYS A 252 11.02 -12.01 -5.01
CA LYS A 252 10.75 -13.02 -3.98
C LYS A 252 10.13 -12.43 -2.73
N ASN A 253 10.49 -11.19 -2.35
CA ASN A 253 9.84 -10.50 -1.23
C ASN A 253 8.37 -10.17 -1.57
N MET A 254 8.08 -9.66 -2.77
CA MET A 254 6.69 -9.44 -3.23
C MET A 254 5.88 -10.74 -3.21
N ALA A 255 6.44 -11.85 -3.71
CA ALA A 255 5.79 -13.15 -3.66
C ALA A 255 5.55 -13.62 -2.21
N SER A 256 6.52 -13.41 -1.32
CA SER A 256 6.39 -13.78 0.10
C SER A 256 5.30 -12.98 0.79
N ASP A 257 5.22 -11.69 0.53
CA ASP A 257 4.18 -10.82 1.07
C ASP A 257 2.79 -11.25 0.55
N LEU A 258 2.67 -11.57 -0.75
CA LEU A 258 1.40 -12.05 -1.33
C LEU A 258 0.92 -13.36 -0.69
N ILE A 259 1.81 -14.34 -0.55
CA ILE A 259 1.43 -15.63 0.05
C ILE A 259 1.15 -15.47 1.55
N SER A 260 1.88 -14.59 2.25
CA SER A 260 1.64 -14.26 3.66
C SER A 260 0.23 -13.68 3.86
N PHE A 261 -0.18 -12.78 2.96
CA PHE A 261 -1.51 -12.18 2.96
C PHE A 261 -2.65 -13.23 2.86
N PHE A 262 -2.45 -14.29 2.07
CA PHE A 262 -3.42 -15.38 1.95
C PHE A 262 -3.31 -16.43 3.06
N LEU A 263 -2.10 -16.70 3.56
CA LEU A 263 -1.84 -17.66 4.62
C LEU A 263 -1.76 -16.96 5.98
N GLU A 264 -2.90 -16.44 6.45
CA GLU A 264 -2.99 -15.72 7.71
C GLU A 264 -2.29 -16.46 8.86
N GLY A 265 -1.40 -15.76 9.56
CA GLY A 265 -0.62 -16.31 10.68
C GLY A 265 0.74 -16.90 10.29
N ILE A 266 1.09 -16.97 9.00
CA ILE A 266 2.43 -17.35 8.52
C ILE A 266 3.19 -16.10 8.07
N PRO A 267 4.24 -15.66 8.78
CA PRO A 267 5.01 -14.49 8.37
C PRO A 267 5.70 -14.67 7.02
N GLY A 268 5.77 -13.59 6.23
CA GLY A 268 6.50 -13.57 4.95
C GLY A 268 7.94 -14.07 5.04
N GLU A 269 8.65 -13.85 6.16
CA GLU A 269 10.01 -14.36 6.38
C GLU A 269 10.10 -15.90 6.36
N GLU A 270 9.07 -16.61 6.85
CA GLU A 270 9.03 -18.07 6.82
C GLU A 270 8.75 -18.58 5.40
N ILE A 271 7.84 -17.91 4.68
CA ILE A 271 7.57 -18.19 3.27
C ILE A 271 8.81 -17.91 2.42
N ARG A 272 9.56 -16.86 2.75
CA ARG A 272 10.77 -16.47 2.04
C ARG A 272 11.83 -17.58 2.02
N LYS A 273 11.96 -18.31 3.13
CA LYS A 273 12.85 -19.48 3.23
C LYS A 273 12.47 -20.57 2.23
N ILE A 274 11.17 -20.73 1.94
CA ILE A 274 10.68 -21.70 0.94
C ILE A 274 11.13 -21.26 -0.47
N PHE A 275 10.99 -19.98 -0.82
CA PHE A 275 11.41 -19.46 -2.13
C PHE A 275 12.92 -19.40 -2.35
N ASP A 276 13.72 -19.59 -1.31
CA ASP A 276 15.18 -19.72 -1.43
C ASP A 276 15.65 -21.18 -1.58
N ILE A 277 14.75 -22.14 -1.42
CA ILE A 277 15.03 -23.56 -1.67
C ILE A 277 14.73 -23.88 -3.12
N ASP A 278 15.70 -24.46 -3.82
CA ASP A 278 15.46 -25.08 -5.13
C ASP A 278 14.62 -26.35 -4.93
N CYS A 279 13.31 -26.23 -5.18
CA CYS A 279 12.37 -27.32 -5.04
C CYS A 279 11.35 -27.34 -6.19
N PRO A 280 10.83 -28.52 -6.59
CA PRO A 280 9.86 -28.64 -7.67
C PRO A 280 8.43 -28.23 -7.27
N THR A 281 8.27 -27.49 -6.16
CA THR A 281 6.97 -27.11 -5.59
C THR A 281 6.77 -25.61 -5.74
N LYS A 282 5.55 -25.19 -6.07
CA LYS A 282 5.13 -23.79 -6.10
C LYS A 282 3.84 -23.61 -5.32
N PHE A 283 3.63 -22.40 -4.81
CA PHE A 283 2.32 -22.00 -4.30
C PHE A 283 1.43 -21.66 -5.47
N LYS A 284 0.24 -22.28 -5.53
CA LYS A 284 -0.79 -21.94 -6.49
C LYS A 284 -1.68 -20.83 -5.94
N VAL A 285 -1.93 -19.79 -6.73
CA VAL A 285 -2.91 -18.74 -6.44
C VAL A 285 -4.02 -18.86 -7.49
N ASP A 286 -5.23 -19.22 -7.05
CA ASP A 286 -6.35 -19.55 -7.94
C ASP A 286 -7.07 -18.32 -8.54
N ILE A 287 -6.65 -17.11 -8.15
CA ILE A 287 -7.14 -15.86 -8.72
C ILE A 287 -6.00 -15.12 -9.43
N PRO A 288 -6.28 -14.34 -10.48
CA PRO A 288 -5.28 -13.50 -11.12
C PRO A 288 -4.59 -12.57 -10.13
N VAL A 289 -3.29 -12.34 -10.33
CA VAL A 289 -2.47 -11.39 -9.55
C VAL A 289 -2.13 -10.22 -10.47
N VAL A 290 -2.72 -9.07 -10.20
CA VAL A 290 -2.54 -7.85 -10.97
C VAL A 290 -1.45 -6.99 -10.33
N LEU A 291 -0.47 -6.58 -11.12
CA LEU A 291 0.58 -5.67 -10.65
C LEU A 291 0.28 -4.23 -11.05
N ILE A 292 0.33 -3.32 -10.08
CA ILE A 292 0.11 -1.88 -10.24
C ILE A 292 1.36 -1.13 -9.74
N GLY A 293 1.70 -0.01 -10.38
CA GLY A 293 2.87 0.82 -10.04
C GLY A 293 3.89 0.94 -11.17
N GLY A 294 4.74 1.97 -11.10
CA GLY A 294 5.64 2.37 -12.18
C GLY A 294 6.63 1.30 -12.70
N PRO A 295 7.30 0.51 -11.84
CA PRO A 295 8.28 -0.46 -12.31
C PRO A 295 7.77 -1.92 -12.37
N VAL A 296 6.48 -2.18 -12.18
CA VAL A 296 5.99 -3.56 -11.98
C VAL A 296 6.09 -4.46 -13.20
N VAL A 297 6.11 -3.88 -14.41
CA VAL A 297 6.30 -4.60 -15.67
C VAL A 297 7.56 -5.48 -15.61
N ALA A 298 8.64 -4.97 -15.02
CA ALA A 298 9.91 -5.68 -14.91
C ALA A 298 9.82 -6.98 -14.08
N TYR A 299 8.80 -7.12 -13.23
CA TYR A 299 8.67 -8.23 -12.29
C TYR A 299 7.71 -9.32 -12.74
N LYS A 300 6.96 -9.13 -13.83
CA LYS A 300 5.94 -10.07 -14.31
C LYS A 300 6.48 -11.50 -14.47
N ASP A 301 7.53 -11.66 -15.27
CA ASP A 301 8.04 -12.98 -15.65
C ASP A 301 8.69 -13.70 -14.45
N ILE A 302 9.42 -12.96 -13.63
CA ILE A 302 10.07 -13.52 -12.45
C ILE A 302 9.05 -13.92 -11.38
N LEU A 303 7.98 -13.15 -11.16
CA LEU A 303 6.90 -13.55 -10.27
C LEU A 303 6.23 -14.85 -10.74
N GLY A 304 5.91 -14.96 -12.03
CA GLY A 304 5.36 -16.20 -12.61
C GLY A 304 6.31 -17.40 -12.52
N SER A 305 7.62 -17.15 -12.38
CA SER A 305 8.60 -18.21 -12.10
C SER A 305 8.61 -18.66 -10.64
N ILE A 306 8.20 -17.80 -9.69
CA ILE A 306 8.23 -18.07 -8.24
C ILE A 306 6.92 -18.71 -7.76
N ILE A 307 5.77 -18.20 -8.22
CA ILE A 307 4.43 -18.68 -7.86
C ILE A 307 3.68 -19.19 -9.10
N ASP A 308 2.75 -20.12 -8.89
CA ASP A 308 1.85 -20.62 -9.93
C ASP A 308 0.56 -19.78 -9.92
N ALA A 309 0.55 -18.71 -10.71
CA ALA A 309 -0.55 -17.76 -10.78
C ALA A 309 -0.59 -17.07 -12.15
N GLU A 310 -1.77 -16.60 -12.55
CA GLU A 310 -1.89 -15.71 -13.70
C GLU A 310 -1.43 -14.30 -13.31
N ILE A 311 -0.21 -13.92 -13.71
CA ILE A 311 0.34 -12.59 -13.44
C ILE A 311 -0.04 -11.62 -14.55
N ILE A 312 -0.83 -10.60 -14.21
CA ILE A 312 -1.34 -9.59 -15.14
C ILE A 312 -0.68 -8.25 -14.85
N VAL A 313 -0.24 -7.56 -15.90
CA VAL A 313 0.17 -6.15 -15.85
C VAL A 313 -0.69 -5.41 -16.87
N PRO A 314 -1.68 -4.62 -16.43
CA PRO A 314 -2.59 -3.94 -17.35
C PRO A 314 -1.90 -2.79 -18.08
N GLU A 315 -2.48 -2.37 -19.21
CA GLU A 315 -2.18 -1.06 -19.79
C GLU A 315 -2.47 0.02 -18.72
N TYR A 316 -1.60 1.01 -18.58
CA TYR A 316 -1.69 2.07 -17.55
C TYR A 316 -1.48 1.59 -16.09
N SER A 317 -0.76 0.48 -15.88
CA SER A 317 -0.42 -0.01 -14.53
C SER A 317 0.26 1.04 -13.64
N ASP A 318 1.01 1.98 -14.23
CA ASP A 318 1.71 3.07 -13.55
C ASP A 318 0.77 4.12 -12.91
N VAL A 319 -0.47 4.22 -13.39
CA VAL A 319 -1.50 5.14 -12.89
C VAL A 319 -2.75 4.42 -12.37
N GLY A 320 -2.62 3.15 -11.96
CA GLY A 320 -3.74 2.33 -11.47
C GLY A 320 -4.51 2.97 -10.33
N ASN A 321 -3.82 3.68 -9.43
CA ASN A 321 -4.45 4.42 -8.34
C ASN A 321 -5.45 5.48 -8.83
N ALA A 322 -5.00 6.32 -9.76
CA ALA A 322 -5.82 7.40 -10.34
C ALA A 322 -6.98 6.81 -11.14
N THR A 323 -6.72 5.71 -11.86
CA THR A 323 -7.76 4.98 -12.59
C THR A 323 -8.84 4.48 -11.65
N GLY A 324 -8.48 3.90 -10.51
CA GLY A 324 -9.47 3.46 -9.52
C GLY A 324 -10.25 4.61 -8.90
N ALA A 325 -9.63 5.77 -8.67
CA ALA A 325 -10.36 6.95 -8.19
C ALA A 325 -11.43 7.44 -9.20
N LEU A 326 -11.19 7.23 -10.51
CA LEU A 326 -12.15 7.50 -11.57
C LEU A 326 -13.24 6.41 -11.62
N ALA A 327 -12.83 5.15 -11.61
CA ALA A 327 -13.69 3.97 -11.77
C ALA A 327 -14.48 3.58 -10.51
N ALA A 328 -14.13 4.13 -9.35
CA ALA A 328 -14.78 3.83 -8.09
C ALA A 328 -16.28 4.14 -8.14
N LYS A 329 -17.06 3.11 -7.84
CA LYS A 329 -18.52 3.18 -7.73
C LYS A 329 -18.90 3.79 -6.37
N GLY A 330 -20.05 4.43 -6.32
CA GLY A 330 -20.68 4.72 -5.03
C GLY A 330 -21.20 3.43 -4.45
N VAL A 331 -20.62 2.97 -3.36
CA VAL A 331 -21.11 1.79 -2.65
C VAL A 331 -21.55 2.21 -1.27
N ARG A 332 -22.84 2.02 -0.96
CA ARG A 332 -23.40 2.29 0.35
C ARG A 332 -24.11 1.07 0.89
N ARG A 333 -23.57 0.54 1.99
CA ARG A 333 -24.23 -0.50 2.77
C ARG A 333 -24.84 0.08 4.04
N VAL A 334 -26.11 -0.24 4.28
CA VAL A 334 -26.84 0.07 5.50
C VAL A 334 -27.38 -1.23 6.09
N ASP A 335 -27.07 -1.47 7.37
CA ASP A 335 -27.53 -2.65 8.09
C ASP A 335 -28.58 -2.24 9.14
N PHE A 336 -29.66 -3.00 9.22
CA PHE A 336 -30.71 -2.90 10.24
C PHE A 336 -30.82 -4.23 10.99
N LEU A 337 -31.01 -4.15 12.30
CA LEU A 337 -31.26 -5.29 13.16
C LEU A 337 -32.63 -5.12 13.81
N ILE A 338 -33.52 -6.09 13.63
CA ILE A 338 -34.85 -6.11 14.25
C ILE A 338 -34.88 -7.23 15.27
N ARG A 339 -35.33 -6.92 16.48
CA ARG A 339 -35.51 -7.89 17.56
C ARG A 339 -36.79 -7.59 18.33
N PRO A 340 -37.51 -8.61 18.83
CA PRO A 340 -38.58 -8.39 19.78
C PRO A 340 -38.07 -7.63 21.02
N ALA A 341 -38.89 -6.75 21.56
CA ALA A 341 -38.61 -6.01 22.77
C ALA A 341 -38.54 -6.92 24.00
N SER A 342 -39.27 -8.04 23.98
CA SER A 342 -39.29 -9.06 25.04
C SER A 342 -39.30 -10.45 24.43
N MET A 343 -38.45 -11.34 24.94
CA MET A 343 -38.48 -12.77 24.55
C MET A 343 -39.70 -13.50 25.17
N ALA A 344 -40.30 -12.95 26.22
CA ALA A 344 -41.48 -13.52 26.87
C ALA A 344 -42.79 -13.12 26.17
N ALA A 345 -42.76 -12.06 25.35
CA ALA A 345 -43.87 -11.58 24.54
C ALA A 345 -43.33 -11.11 23.17
N PRO A 346 -42.90 -12.06 22.32
CA PRO A 346 -42.10 -11.76 21.12
C PRO A 346 -42.88 -11.06 20.00
N ASP A 347 -44.19 -10.97 20.12
CA ASP A 347 -45.11 -10.35 19.18
C ASP A 347 -45.62 -8.96 19.61
N TRP A 348 -45.30 -8.53 20.83
CA TRP A 348 -45.85 -7.31 21.43
C TRP A 348 -45.24 -6.02 20.86
N GLU A 349 -43.92 -5.99 20.72
CA GLU A 349 -43.17 -4.81 20.24
C GLU A 349 -41.83 -5.28 19.67
N TYR A 350 -41.35 -4.56 18.66
CA TYR A 350 -40.11 -4.81 17.95
C TYR A 350 -39.23 -3.57 18.01
N TYR A 351 -37.95 -3.76 18.33
CA TYR A 351 -36.93 -2.74 18.20
C TYR A 351 -36.19 -2.90 16.87
N VAL A 352 -36.06 -1.78 16.15
CA VAL A 352 -35.20 -1.66 14.98
C VAL A 352 -33.97 -0.84 15.36
N PHE A 353 -32.79 -1.43 15.20
CA PHE A 353 -31.50 -0.78 15.42
C PHE A 353 -30.86 -0.45 14.07
N SER A 354 -30.37 0.79 13.94
CA SER A 354 -29.69 1.30 12.75
C SER A 354 -28.59 2.30 13.16
N GLU A 355 -27.86 2.86 12.19
CA GLU A 355 -26.92 3.97 12.45
C GLU A 355 -27.62 5.28 12.88
N LYS A 356 -28.92 5.44 12.62
CA LYS A 356 -29.73 6.56 13.13
C LYS A 356 -30.20 6.35 14.57
N GLY A 357 -29.87 5.20 15.17
CA GLY A 357 -30.28 4.81 16.52
C GLY A 357 -31.37 3.74 16.52
N ARG A 358 -32.08 3.65 17.66
CA ARG A 358 -33.13 2.65 17.92
C ARG A 358 -34.51 3.26 17.77
N GLN A 359 -35.41 2.58 17.07
CA GLN A 359 -36.84 2.87 17.03
C GLN A 359 -37.67 1.65 17.46
N SER A 360 -38.92 1.88 17.87
CA SER A 360 -39.85 0.81 18.25
C SER A 360 -41.12 0.80 17.41
N PHE A 361 -41.65 -0.41 17.19
CA PHE A 361 -42.83 -0.68 16.38
C PHE A 361 -43.66 -1.77 17.05
N TYR A 362 -44.98 -1.65 17.01
CA TYR A 362 -45.88 -2.68 17.56
C TYR A 362 -46.15 -3.80 16.55
N GLU A 363 -46.05 -3.52 15.25
CA GLU A 363 -46.19 -4.52 14.21
C GLU A 363 -44.85 -4.85 13.55
N TYR A 364 -44.57 -6.15 13.38
CA TYR A 364 -43.36 -6.61 12.69
C TYR A 364 -43.26 -6.09 11.25
N LYS A 365 -44.39 -6.02 10.55
CA LYS A 365 -44.45 -5.52 9.17
C LYS A 365 -44.03 -4.06 9.07
N ASP A 366 -44.40 -3.24 10.06
CA ASP A 366 -44.01 -1.83 10.12
C ASP A 366 -42.52 -1.68 10.42
N ALA A 367 -41.96 -2.53 11.29
CA ALA A 367 -40.52 -2.57 11.54
C ALA A 367 -39.71 -2.90 10.26
N ILE A 368 -40.17 -3.88 9.48
CA ILE A 368 -39.56 -4.25 8.20
C ILE A 368 -39.70 -3.13 7.17
N LYS A 369 -40.90 -2.55 7.05
CA LYS A 369 -41.17 -1.44 6.13
C LYS A 369 -40.27 -0.25 6.44
N TYR A 370 -40.20 0.14 7.71
CA TYR A 370 -39.32 1.21 8.17
C TYR A 370 -37.85 0.95 7.83
N ALA A 371 -37.34 -0.25 8.11
CA ALA A 371 -35.96 -0.61 7.80
C ALA A 371 -35.66 -0.51 6.30
N ARG A 372 -36.58 -0.99 5.45
CA ARG A 372 -36.46 -0.92 3.98
C ARG A 372 -36.49 0.51 3.46
N GLU A 373 -37.54 1.27 3.78
CA GLU A 373 -37.72 2.64 3.27
C GLU A 373 -36.61 3.57 3.78
N THR A 374 -36.28 3.48 5.06
CA THR A 374 -35.23 4.30 5.67
C THR A 374 -33.86 3.95 5.09
N GLY A 375 -33.55 2.66 4.94
CA GLY A 375 -32.28 2.24 4.37
C GLY A 375 -32.13 2.59 2.89
N GLN A 376 -33.18 2.43 2.08
CA GLN A 376 -33.20 2.90 0.69
C GLN A 376 -33.00 4.42 0.61
N SER A 377 -33.73 5.19 1.41
CA SER A 377 -33.56 6.64 1.47
C SER A 377 -32.14 7.05 1.86
N MET A 378 -31.51 6.35 2.81
CA MET A 378 -30.13 6.61 3.23
C MET A 378 -29.10 6.27 2.15
N VAL A 379 -29.35 5.20 1.38
CA VAL A 379 -28.54 4.88 0.20
C VAL A 379 -28.64 6.00 -0.83
N MET A 380 -29.86 6.39 -1.20
CA MET A 380 -30.09 7.45 -2.20
C MET A 380 -29.47 8.78 -1.80
N GLN A 381 -29.66 9.19 -0.54
CA GLN A 381 -29.06 10.41 0.00
C GLN A 381 -27.53 10.37 -0.07
N TYR A 382 -26.92 9.22 0.24
CA TYR A 382 -25.47 9.06 0.14
C TYR A 382 -24.97 9.18 -1.32
N MET A 383 -25.71 8.61 -2.28
CA MET A 383 -25.34 8.70 -3.71
C MET A 383 -25.42 10.15 -4.21
N GLU A 384 -26.49 10.86 -3.86
CA GLU A 384 -26.67 12.28 -4.17
C GLU A 384 -25.54 13.13 -3.55
N ASP A 385 -25.24 12.92 -2.27
CA ASP A 385 -24.14 13.60 -1.58
C ASP A 385 -22.77 13.32 -2.22
N ALA A 386 -22.58 12.12 -2.76
CA ALA A 386 -21.38 11.71 -3.48
C ALA A 386 -21.30 12.26 -4.92
N GLY A 387 -22.34 12.96 -5.38
CA GLY A 387 -22.45 13.50 -6.74
C GLY A 387 -22.67 12.42 -7.79
N LEU A 388 -23.34 11.33 -7.41
CA LEU A 388 -23.72 10.23 -8.31
C LEU A 388 -25.17 10.39 -8.75
N ASP A 389 -25.48 9.91 -9.95
CA ASP A 389 -26.81 9.99 -10.53
C ASP A 389 -27.78 9.05 -9.78
N PRO A 390 -28.84 9.58 -9.15
CA PRO A 390 -29.87 8.78 -8.48
C PRO A 390 -30.56 7.76 -9.42
N ASP A 391 -30.66 8.06 -10.71
CA ASP A 391 -31.36 7.19 -11.67
C ASP A 391 -30.54 5.93 -12.04
N HIS A 392 -29.25 5.91 -11.68
CA HIS A 392 -28.30 4.82 -11.95
C HIS A 392 -27.79 4.17 -10.66
N VAL A 393 -28.69 3.98 -9.69
CA VAL A 393 -28.41 3.30 -8.42
C VAL A 393 -29.15 1.97 -8.37
N GLU A 394 -28.39 0.88 -8.38
CA GLU A 394 -28.91 -0.46 -8.12
C GLU A 394 -28.97 -0.70 -6.61
N ILE A 395 -30.13 -1.13 -6.10
CA ILE A 395 -30.31 -1.44 -4.67
C ILE A 395 -30.68 -2.92 -4.50
N ASP A 396 -29.79 -3.66 -3.84
CA ASP A 396 -30.05 -5.02 -3.36
C ASP A 396 -30.48 -5.00 -1.89
N VAL A 397 -31.49 -5.80 -1.55
CA VAL A 397 -32.01 -5.92 -0.18
C VAL A 397 -32.02 -7.38 0.23
N LYS A 398 -31.09 -7.75 1.11
CA LYS A 398 -31.03 -9.07 1.73
C LYS A 398 -31.69 -9.05 3.10
N LYS A 399 -32.46 -10.09 3.40
CA LYS A 399 -33.15 -10.29 4.67
C LYS A 399 -32.82 -11.67 5.20
N ASP A 400 -32.20 -11.73 6.36
CA ASP A 400 -31.88 -12.97 7.08
C ASP A 400 -32.68 -13.01 8.39
N GLU A 401 -33.37 -14.12 8.65
CA GLU A 401 -34.23 -14.31 9.81
C GLU A 401 -33.78 -15.51 10.63
N ILE A 402 -33.81 -15.35 11.96
CA ILE A 402 -33.62 -16.43 12.93
C ILE A 402 -34.94 -16.61 13.68
N VAL A 403 -35.61 -17.73 13.42
CA VAL A 403 -36.88 -18.10 14.05
C VAL A 403 -36.62 -19.33 14.93
N PRO A 404 -36.72 -19.20 16.27
CA PRO A 404 -36.64 -20.35 17.17
C PRO A 404 -37.76 -21.36 16.92
N GLU A 405 -37.51 -22.62 17.27
CA GLU A 405 -38.51 -23.68 17.16
C GLU A 405 -39.73 -23.36 18.05
N GLY A 406 -40.93 -23.43 17.47
CA GLY A 406 -42.19 -23.10 18.14
C GLY A 406 -42.55 -21.61 18.20
N TRP A 407 -41.79 -20.74 17.52
CA TRP A 407 -42.15 -19.33 17.37
C TRP A 407 -42.77 -19.07 16.00
N ASP A 408 -43.83 -18.27 15.98
CA ASP A 408 -44.44 -17.76 14.73
C ASP A 408 -43.75 -16.47 14.23
N PHE A 409 -42.81 -15.92 15.01
CA PHE A 409 -42.14 -14.65 14.76
C PHE A 409 -40.61 -14.78 14.91
N PRO A 410 -39.81 -14.00 14.19
CA PRO A 410 -38.36 -14.06 14.29
C PRO A 410 -37.84 -13.46 15.60
N MET A 411 -36.90 -14.16 16.24
CA MET A 411 -36.12 -13.64 17.38
C MET A 411 -35.14 -12.56 16.93
N GLU A 412 -34.65 -12.68 15.70
CA GLU A 412 -33.74 -11.73 15.08
C GLU A 412 -34.02 -11.66 13.57
N THR A 413 -34.07 -10.44 13.04
CA THR A 413 -34.04 -10.19 11.60
C THR A 413 -32.94 -9.20 11.26
N LYS A 414 -32.06 -9.58 10.35
CA LYS A 414 -31.06 -8.68 9.77
C LYS A 414 -31.53 -8.27 8.39
N ILE A 415 -31.68 -6.96 8.17
CA ILE A 415 -31.89 -6.40 6.84
C ILE A 415 -30.61 -5.70 6.42
N ARG A 416 -30.07 -6.09 5.27
CA ARG A 416 -28.92 -5.46 4.65
C ARG A 416 -29.37 -4.84 3.34
N ILE A 417 -29.18 -3.54 3.22
CA ILE A 417 -29.50 -2.77 2.01
C ILE A 417 -28.17 -2.29 1.45
N MET A 418 -27.91 -2.65 0.19
CA MET A 418 -26.68 -2.31 -0.51
C MET A 418 -27.05 -1.54 -1.77
N GLY A 419 -26.63 -0.29 -1.84
CA GLY A 419 -26.70 0.52 -3.04
C GLY A 419 -25.37 0.55 -3.77
N VAL A 420 -25.41 0.39 -5.08
CA VAL A 420 -24.27 0.57 -5.98
C VAL A 420 -24.68 1.60 -7.04
N GLY A 421 -24.06 2.77 -7.01
CA GLY A 421 -24.22 3.83 -7.99
C GLY A 421 -23.00 3.91 -8.91
N THR A 422 -23.22 3.97 -10.21
CA THR A 422 -22.17 4.26 -11.20
C THR A 422 -22.17 5.74 -11.55
N ARG A 423 -20.99 6.29 -11.85
CA ARG A 423 -20.92 7.59 -12.54
C ARG A 423 -21.36 7.38 -13.99
N LEU A 424 -22.03 8.38 -14.58
CA LEU A 424 -22.17 8.45 -16.02
C LEU A 424 -20.74 8.40 -16.61
N ILE A 425 -20.42 7.31 -17.31
CA ILE A 425 -19.47 7.42 -18.40
C ILE A 425 -20.31 8.08 -19.48
N ASP A 426 -19.96 9.31 -19.87
CA ASP A 426 -20.49 9.83 -21.13
C ASP A 426 -20.05 8.83 -22.21
N GLU A 427 -20.95 7.93 -22.61
CA GLU A 427 -20.84 7.19 -23.86
C GLU A 427 -21.03 8.22 -24.99
N GLU A 428 -20.03 9.07 -25.22
CA GLU A 428 -19.73 9.83 -26.44
C GLU A 428 -18.77 11.00 -26.14
N ALA A 429 -17.48 10.82 -26.48
CA ALA A 429 -16.59 11.89 -26.95
C ALA A 429 -15.45 11.32 -27.79
#